data_AF-A0A536AV18-F1
#
_entry.id   AF-A0A536AV18-F1
#
_cell.length_a   1.000
_cell.length_b   1.000
_cell.length_c   1.000
_cell.angle_alpha   90.00
_cell.angle_beta   90.00
_cell.angle_gamma   90.00
#
_symmetry.space_group_name_H-M   'P 1'
#
loop_
_entity.id
_entity.type
_entity.pdbx_description
1 polymer ?
#
loop_
_entity_poly.entity_id
_entity_poly.type
_entity_poly.pdbx_seq_one_letter_code
_entity_poly.pdbx_strand_id
1 'polypeptide(L)'
;MNKPHAPSQTKFLNHLAARFPEVAEIIHARREKNGGRIYEFVEMNALTKWLGSMQSRSRGSGPAAEHSQAVVREFLDELENQFDIGDVGVENLIAVGLLLQLEYVEEFPALRALLPPRMSAWFAEWLDPGGRLNKPNPPAVVAFMNELASRFPDAAKVIQAQRREDQRILPYVEMGALILWLGSVQARTREPGTLGERATVVVRDFLDYLEHQFEGGDADIRNLIAVGFLEGLGLTKDEYPALRALLPPRMSAWHASDLGDGP
;
A
#
# COMPACT_ATOMS: atom_id res chain seq x y z
N MET A 1 22.81 8.98 -6.91
CA MET A 1 21.85 7.87 -6.77
C MET A 1 20.46 8.49 -6.77
N ASN A 2 19.64 8.19 -7.78
CA ASN A 2 18.28 8.74 -7.90
C ASN A 2 17.42 8.14 -6.78
N LYS A 3 16.75 9.01 -6.01
CA LYS A 3 15.87 8.61 -4.90
C LYS A 3 14.76 7.69 -5.42
N PRO A 4 14.37 6.64 -4.68
CA PRO A 4 13.35 5.70 -5.09
C PRO A 4 11.94 6.12 -4.66
N HIS A 5 11.70 7.40 -4.39
CA HIS A 5 10.34 7.91 -4.30
C HIS A 5 9.70 7.84 -5.70
N ALA A 6 8.38 7.84 -5.78
CA ALA A 6 7.70 8.32 -6.97
C ALA A 6 7.50 9.84 -6.76
N PRO A 7 8.40 10.73 -7.23
CA PRO A 7 8.28 12.17 -7.04
C PRO A 7 6.89 12.72 -7.36
N SER A 8 6.18 12.10 -8.30
CA SER A 8 4.82 12.46 -8.66
C SER A 8 3.81 12.21 -7.54
N GLN A 9 3.87 11.08 -6.84
CA GLN A 9 2.98 10.74 -5.72
C GLN A 9 3.17 11.69 -4.53
N THR A 10 4.42 11.87 -4.09
CA THR A 10 4.75 12.83 -3.02
C THR A 10 4.34 14.26 -3.42
N LYS A 11 4.61 14.68 -4.67
CA LYS A 11 4.19 16.00 -5.17
C LYS A 11 2.67 16.15 -5.16
N PHE A 12 1.94 15.11 -5.54
CA PHE A 12 0.49 15.09 -5.53
C PHE A 12 -0.08 15.19 -4.10
N LEU A 13 0.46 14.44 -3.14
CA LEU A 13 0.04 14.55 -1.74
C LEU A 13 0.33 15.94 -1.15
N ASN A 14 1.48 16.53 -1.47
CA ASN A 14 1.78 17.90 -1.06
C ASN A 14 0.86 18.93 -1.73
N HIS A 15 0.44 18.69 -2.98
CA HIS A 15 -0.57 19.51 -3.66
C HIS A 15 -1.92 19.43 -2.96
N LEU A 16 -2.37 18.23 -2.58
CA LEU A 16 -3.60 18.06 -1.78
C LEU A 16 -3.49 18.79 -0.43
N ALA A 17 -2.36 18.66 0.28
CA ALA A 17 -2.12 19.39 1.53
C ALA A 17 -2.16 20.92 1.35
N ALA A 18 -1.59 21.44 0.25
CA ALA A 18 -1.61 22.87 -0.02
C ALA A 18 -3.01 23.40 -0.33
N ARG A 19 -3.89 22.55 -0.87
CA ARG A 19 -5.26 22.92 -1.25
C ARG A 19 -6.26 22.79 -0.10
N PHE A 20 -6.09 21.79 0.76
CA PHE A 20 -7.05 21.46 1.82
C PHE A 20 -6.35 21.51 3.21
N PRO A 21 -6.65 22.50 4.06
CA PRO A 21 -6.01 22.63 5.37
C PRO A 21 -6.12 21.37 6.24
N GLU A 22 -7.27 20.71 6.25
CA GLU A 22 -7.51 19.49 7.04
C GLU A 22 -6.67 18.31 6.52
N VAL A 23 -6.44 18.23 5.21
CA VAL A 23 -5.54 17.25 4.59
C VAL A 23 -4.10 17.51 5.00
N ALA A 24 -3.68 18.78 5.06
CA ALA A 24 -2.35 19.15 5.55
C ALA A 24 -2.14 18.66 6.98
N GLU A 25 -3.10 18.89 7.87
CA GLU A 25 -3.04 18.42 9.25
C GLU A 25 -2.86 16.90 9.34
N ILE A 26 -3.59 16.13 8.54
CA ILE A 26 -3.49 14.67 8.52
C ILE A 26 -2.13 14.21 8.01
N ILE A 27 -1.67 14.79 6.90
CA ILE A 27 -0.37 14.45 6.31
C ILE A 27 0.75 14.80 7.29
N HIS A 28 0.71 16.00 7.90
CA HIS A 28 1.70 16.41 8.90
C HIS A 28 1.69 15.50 10.12
N ALA A 29 0.52 15.18 10.67
CA ALA A 29 0.39 14.27 11.82
C ALA A 29 0.91 12.86 11.48
N ARG A 30 0.68 12.37 10.25
CA ARG A 30 1.21 11.08 9.79
C ARG A 30 2.71 11.10 9.66
N ARG A 31 3.27 12.14 9.05
CA ARG A 31 4.71 12.34 8.93
C ARG A 31 5.35 12.45 10.31
N GLU A 32 4.80 13.24 11.22
CA GLU A 32 5.27 13.36 12.61
C GLU A 32 5.24 12.01 13.34
N LYS A 33 4.11 11.29 13.30
CA LYS A 33 3.99 9.93 13.87
C LYS A 33 5.01 8.96 13.31
N ASN A 34 5.44 9.19 12.07
CA ASN A 34 6.43 8.38 11.39
C ASN A 34 7.85 8.92 11.52
N GLY A 35 8.10 10.01 12.23
CA GLY A 35 9.44 10.59 12.40
C GLY A 35 9.89 11.42 11.20
N GLY A 36 8.97 12.17 10.57
CA GLY A 36 9.22 13.00 9.38
C GLY A 36 9.09 12.25 8.04
N ARG A 37 8.71 10.98 8.07
CA ARG A 37 8.78 10.06 6.93
C ARG A 37 7.51 10.09 6.08
N ILE A 38 7.69 9.98 4.77
CA ILE A 38 6.60 9.96 3.79
C ILE A 38 6.36 8.51 3.39
N TYR A 39 5.10 8.08 3.49
CA TYR A 39 4.65 6.79 2.97
C TYR A 39 3.36 7.06 2.21
N GLU A 40 3.45 7.17 0.88
CA GLU A 40 2.37 7.77 0.08
C GLU A 40 1.05 7.01 0.22
N PHE A 41 1.07 5.67 0.16
CA PHE A 41 -0.14 4.87 0.33
C PHE A 41 -0.71 4.95 1.76
N VAL A 42 0.15 5.17 2.76
CA VAL A 42 -0.28 5.32 4.16
C VAL A 42 -0.93 6.67 4.39
N GLU A 43 -0.35 7.73 3.82
CA GLU A 43 -0.94 9.06 3.80
C GLU A 43 -2.29 9.00 3.09
N MET A 44 -2.37 8.39 1.90
CA MET A 44 -3.62 8.25 1.16
C MET A 44 -4.67 7.42 1.93
N ASN A 45 -4.29 6.30 2.55
CA ASN A 45 -5.18 5.52 3.41
C ASN A 45 -5.72 6.35 4.60
N ALA A 46 -4.90 7.26 5.17
CA ALA A 46 -5.35 8.15 6.22
C ALA A 46 -6.33 9.21 5.69
N LEU A 47 -6.10 9.72 4.48
CA LEU A 47 -7.03 10.63 3.79
C LEU A 47 -8.35 9.95 3.48
N THR A 48 -8.36 8.69 3.05
CA THR A 48 -9.59 7.89 2.86
C THR A 48 -10.40 7.81 4.15
N LYS A 49 -9.77 7.55 5.30
CA LYS A 49 -10.45 7.52 6.62
C LYS A 49 -11.00 8.88 7.03
N TRP A 50 -10.24 9.95 6.79
CA TRP A 50 -10.73 11.31 7.01
C TRP A 50 -11.92 11.64 6.13
N LEU A 51 -11.86 11.27 4.85
CA LEU A 51 -12.94 11.49 3.90
C LEU A 51 -14.22 10.78 4.37
N GLY A 52 -14.09 9.56 4.90
CA GLY A 52 -15.16 8.84 5.59
C GLY A 52 -15.78 9.60 6.76
N SER A 53 -14.92 10.19 7.60
CA SER A 53 -15.35 11.01 8.74
C SER A 53 -16.06 12.29 8.28
N MET A 54 -15.57 12.95 7.24
CA MET A 54 -16.20 14.14 6.65
C MET A 54 -17.56 13.82 6.02
N GLN A 55 -17.66 12.69 5.32
CA GLN A 55 -18.91 12.20 4.75
C GLN A 55 -19.96 11.90 5.83
N SER A 56 -19.54 11.34 6.98
CA SER A 56 -20.45 11.11 8.10
C SER A 56 -21.00 12.43 8.65
N ARG A 57 -20.14 13.45 8.82
CA ARG A 57 -20.54 14.80 9.27
C ARG A 57 -21.47 15.51 8.27
N SER A 58 -21.28 15.26 6.97
CA SER A 58 -22.10 15.88 5.92
C SER A 58 -23.54 15.36 5.88
N ARG A 59 -23.89 14.31 6.64
CA ARG A 59 -25.28 13.82 6.75
C ARG A 59 -26.16 14.64 7.71
N GLY A 60 -25.55 15.51 8.51
CA GLY A 60 -26.26 16.39 9.44
C GLY A 60 -26.95 17.57 8.74
N SER A 61 -27.39 18.54 9.54
CA SER A 61 -27.98 19.80 9.06
C SER A 61 -27.23 21.01 9.61
N GLY A 62 -27.21 22.11 8.85
CA GLY A 62 -26.62 23.38 9.26
C GLY A 62 -25.20 23.61 8.73
N PRO A 63 -24.55 24.72 9.12
CA PRO A 63 -23.33 25.21 8.47
C PRO A 63 -22.16 24.22 8.46
N ALA A 64 -22.01 23.41 9.50
CA ALA A 64 -20.94 22.41 9.60
C ALA A 64 -21.13 21.24 8.62
N ALA A 65 -22.39 20.81 8.41
CA ALA A 65 -22.71 19.74 7.46
C ALA A 65 -22.54 20.23 6.02
N GLU A 66 -22.99 21.46 5.73
CA GLU A 66 -22.82 22.13 4.42
C GLU A 66 -21.33 22.30 4.07
N HIS A 67 -20.53 22.75 5.03
CA HIS A 67 -19.08 22.86 4.86
C HIS A 67 -18.44 21.49 4.60
N SER A 68 -18.78 20.47 5.39
CA SER A 68 -18.25 19.11 5.19
C SER A 68 -18.61 18.55 3.81
N GLN A 69 -19.84 18.80 3.34
CA GLN A 69 -20.27 18.39 2.00
C GLN A 69 -19.47 19.10 0.89
N ALA A 70 -19.23 20.41 1.04
CA ALA A 70 -18.44 21.17 0.08
C ALA A 70 -16.99 20.67 0.01
N VAL A 71 -16.35 20.45 1.15
CA VAL A 71 -14.98 19.92 1.23
C VAL A 71 -14.86 18.53 0.63
N VAL A 72 -15.80 17.61 0.94
CA VAL A 72 -15.80 16.25 0.36
C VAL A 72 -15.91 16.31 -1.16
N ARG A 73 -16.80 17.16 -1.69
CA ARG A 73 -16.96 17.32 -3.14
C ARG A 73 -15.71 17.89 -3.79
N GLU A 74 -15.18 18.99 -3.27
CA GLU A 74 -13.99 19.61 -3.85
C GLU A 74 -12.77 18.67 -3.80
N PHE A 75 -12.61 17.93 -2.70
CA PHE A 75 -11.55 16.94 -2.57
C PHE A 75 -11.66 15.84 -3.63
N LEU A 76 -12.86 15.26 -3.79
CA LEU A 76 -13.11 14.24 -4.79
C LEU A 76 -12.92 14.75 -6.23
N ASP A 77 -13.37 15.98 -6.53
CA ASP A 77 -13.16 16.61 -7.84
C ASP A 77 -11.66 16.83 -8.12
N GLU A 78 -10.87 17.22 -7.11
CA GLU A 78 -9.42 17.32 -7.25
C GLU A 78 -8.78 15.95 -7.52
N LEU A 79 -9.22 14.89 -6.84
CA LEU A 79 -8.74 13.55 -7.14
C LEU A 79 -9.07 13.17 -8.59
N GLU A 80 -10.30 13.40 -9.06
CA GLU A 80 -10.71 13.10 -10.44
C GLU A 80 -9.87 13.86 -11.48
N ASN A 81 -9.53 15.12 -11.20
CA ASN A 81 -8.70 15.92 -12.10
C ASN A 81 -7.27 15.37 -12.25
N GLN A 82 -6.75 14.70 -11.22
CA GLN A 82 -5.42 14.09 -11.25
C GLN A 82 -5.45 12.61 -11.66
N PHE A 83 -6.64 12.02 -11.83
CA PHE A 83 -6.84 10.58 -12.00
C PHE A 83 -6.65 10.04 -13.44
N ASP A 84 -6.21 10.87 -14.39
CA ASP A 84 -6.01 10.45 -15.80
C ASP A 84 -5.05 11.39 -16.53
N ILE A 85 -4.06 11.91 -15.80
CA ILE A 85 -3.01 12.76 -16.38
C ILE A 85 -1.88 11.94 -17.04
N GLY A 86 -2.02 10.61 -17.06
CA GLY A 86 -1.02 9.67 -17.58
C GLY A 86 0.12 9.38 -16.60
N ASP A 87 -0.01 9.81 -15.34
CA ASP A 87 0.96 9.51 -14.29
C ASP A 87 0.54 8.24 -13.54
N VAL A 88 1.10 7.11 -13.98
CA VAL A 88 0.81 5.77 -13.43
C VAL A 88 1.06 5.70 -11.91
N GLY A 89 2.01 6.48 -11.38
CA GLY A 89 2.27 6.53 -9.94
C GLY A 89 1.09 7.14 -9.18
N VAL A 90 0.61 8.30 -9.63
CA VAL A 90 -0.54 8.98 -9.01
C VAL A 90 -1.83 8.18 -9.20
N GLU A 91 -2.04 7.60 -10.39
CA GLU A 91 -3.18 6.71 -10.65
C GLU A 91 -3.19 5.51 -9.70
N ASN A 92 -2.05 4.84 -9.53
CA ASN A 92 -1.91 3.72 -8.59
C ASN A 92 -2.16 4.16 -7.14
N LEU A 93 -1.67 5.34 -6.75
CA LEU A 93 -1.89 5.87 -5.42
C LEU A 93 -3.39 6.09 -5.13
N ILE A 94 -4.13 6.67 -6.07
CA ILE A 94 -5.58 6.88 -5.94
C ILE A 94 -6.31 5.53 -6.00
N ALA A 95 -5.94 4.65 -6.93
CA ALA A 95 -6.56 3.33 -7.08
C ALA A 95 -6.43 2.47 -5.81
N VAL A 96 -5.20 2.29 -5.31
CA VAL A 96 -4.94 1.38 -4.19
C VAL A 96 -5.14 2.06 -2.84
N GLY A 97 -4.71 3.32 -2.70
CA GLY A 97 -4.78 4.05 -1.43
C GLY A 97 -6.17 4.60 -1.10
N LEU A 98 -7.01 4.84 -2.10
CA LEU A 98 -8.40 5.29 -1.90
C LEU A 98 -9.41 4.24 -2.37
N LEU A 99 -9.44 3.93 -3.67
CA LEU A 99 -10.55 3.16 -4.24
C LEU A 99 -10.63 1.74 -3.68
N LEU A 100 -9.49 1.06 -3.50
CA LEU A 100 -9.45 -0.26 -2.84
C LEU A 100 -10.00 -0.21 -1.41
N GLN A 101 -9.64 0.83 -0.66
CA GLN A 101 -10.06 0.98 0.73
C GLN A 101 -11.58 1.23 0.84
N LEU A 102 -12.20 1.84 -0.18
CA LEU A 102 -13.66 2.00 -0.24
C LEU A 102 -14.41 0.67 -0.28
N GLU A 103 -13.77 -0.40 -0.77
CA GLU A 103 -14.36 -1.74 -0.80
C GLU A 103 -14.19 -2.49 0.53
N TYR A 104 -13.02 -2.35 1.17
CA TYR A 104 -12.68 -3.13 2.35
C TYR A 104 -13.14 -2.54 3.68
N VAL A 105 -13.55 -1.27 3.72
CA VAL A 105 -14.01 -0.62 4.96
C VAL A 105 -15.53 -0.47 4.93
N GLU A 106 -16.21 -1.19 5.81
CA GLU A 106 -17.68 -1.29 5.89
C GLU A 106 -18.40 0.08 6.01
N GLU A 107 -17.71 1.12 6.47
CA GLU A 107 -18.26 2.47 6.67
C GLU A 107 -18.36 3.30 5.38
N PHE A 108 -17.75 2.87 4.27
CA PHE A 108 -17.60 3.65 3.03
C PHE A 108 -18.62 3.46 1.88
N PRO A 109 -19.69 2.65 1.93
CA PRO A 109 -20.65 2.56 0.82
C PRO A 109 -21.26 3.91 0.39
N ALA A 110 -21.48 4.81 1.34
CA ALA A 110 -22.03 6.14 1.04
C ALA A 110 -21.00 7.07 0.36
N LEU A 111 -19.72 6.78 0.51
CA LEU A 111 -18.63 7.54 -0.10
C LEU A 111 -18.44 7.14 -1.56
N ARG A 112 -18.64 5.85 -1.87
CA ARG A 112 -18.72 5.35 -3.25
C ARG A 112 -19.76 6.07 -4.09
N ALA A 113 -20.92 6.39 -3.50
CA ALA A 113 -21.99 7.14 -4.18
C ALA A 113 -21.63 8.60 -4.48
N LEU A 114 -20.59 9.14 -3.85
CA LEU A 114 -20.10 10.49 -4.06
C LEU A 114 -18.94 10.56 -5.05
N LEU A 115 -18.40 9.40 -5.49
CA LEU A 115 -17.31 9.37 -6.45
C LEU A 115 -17.70 10.14 -7.72
N PRO A 116 -16.83 11.02 -8.22
CA PRO A 116 -17.06 11.71 -9.47
C PRO A 116 -17.21 10.73 -10.64
N PRO A 117 -17.92 11.10 -11.73
CA PRO A 117 -18.34 10.16 -12.76
C PRO A 117 -17.21 9.31 -13.36
N ARG A 118 -16.02 9.88 -13.60
CA ARG A 118 -14.89 9.13 -14.19
C ARG A 118 -14.26 8.21 -13.18
N MET A 119 -14.06 8.66 -11.94
CA MET A 119 -13.56 7.78 -10.86
C MET A 119 -14.54 6.64 -10.58
N SER A 120 -15.84 6.93 -10.59
CA SER A 120 -16.90 5.94 -10.42
C SER A 120 -16.94 4.94 -11.58
N ALA A 121 -16.89 5.43 -12.82
CA ALA A 121 -16.83 4.58 -14.01
C ALA A 121 -15.57 3.72 -14.03
N TRP A 122 -14.42 4.30 -13.69
CA TRP A 122 -13.16 3.57 -13.55
C TRP A 122 -13.24 2.55 -12.43
N PHE A 123 -13.80 2.89 -11.26
CA PHE A 123 -13.94 1.95 -10.14
C PHE A 123 -14.89 0.81 -10.48
N ALA A 124 -15.97 1.09 -11.21
CA ALA A 124 -16.85 0.07 -11.76
C ALA A 124 -16.13 -0.82 -12.78
N GLU A 125 -15.40 -0.23 -13.74
CA GLU A 125 -14.52 -0.96 -14.68
C GLU A 125 -13.44 -1.73 -13.92
N TRP A 126 -12.99 -1.24 -12.77
CA TRP A 126 -11.96 -1.88 -11.97
C TRP A 126 -12.50 -3.12 -11.26
N LEU A 127 -13.71 -3.06 -10.71
CA LEU A 127 -14.36 -4.17 -10.01
C LEU A 127 -14.98 -5.24 -10.93
N ASP A 128 -15.38 -4.87 -12.14
CA ASP A 128 -16.04 -5.75 -13.10
C ASP A 128 -15.22 -7.03 -13.40
N PRO A 129 -15.82 -8.23 -13.49
CA PRO A 129 -15.13 -9.43 -13.96
C PRO A 129 -14.50 -9.21 -15.36
N GLY A 130 -13.16 -9.26 -15.46
CA GLY A 130 -12.42 -8.90 -16.69
C GLY A 130 -12.02 -7.42 -16.82
N GLY A 131 -12.46 -6.60 -15.86
CA GLY A 131 -12.11 -5.20 -15.65
C GLY A 131 -10.65 -4.90 -15.29
N ARG A 132 -10.30 -3.67 -14.88
CA ARG A 132 -8.91 -3.25 -14.67
C ARG A 132 -8.15 -3.99 -13.55
N LEU A 133 -8.79 -4.45 -12.46
CA LEU A 133 -8.17 -5.41 -11.51
C LEU A 133 -7.97 -6.80 -12.12
N ASN A 134 -8.76 -7.11 -13.15
CA ASN A 134 -8.73 -8.37 -13.88
C ASN A 134 -7.95 -8.27 -15.18
N LYS A 135 -7.37 -7.09 -15.51
CA LYS A 135 -6.27 -7.04 -16.46
C LYS A 135 -5.22 -7.97 -15.90
N PRO A 136 -4.69 -8.91 -16.71
CA PRO A 136 -3.68 -9.81 -16.23
C PRO A 136 -2.56 -8.97 -15.63
N ASN A 137 -2.26 -9.22 -14.34
CA ASN A 137 -1.09 -8.65 -13.70
C ASN A 137 0.11 -8.84 -14.63
N PRO A 138 1.09 -7.91 -14.64
CA PRO A 138 2.25 -8.03 -15.51
C PRO A 138 2.81 -9.46 -15.43
N PRO A 139 3.02 -10.15 -16.57
CA PRO A 139 3.40 -11.56 -16.54
C PRO A 139 4.64 -11.83 -15.69
N ALA A 140 5.58 -10.88 -15.64
CA ALA A 140 6.76 -10.92 -14.79
C ALA A 140 6.41 -10.95 -13.28
N VAL A 141 5.42 -10.18 -12.86
CA VAL A 141 4.96 -10.12 -11.46
C VAL A 141 4.28 -11.44 -11.07
N VAL A 142 3.42 -11.98 -11.94
CA VAL A 142 2.79 -13.29 -11.68
C VAL A 142 3.82 -14.41 -11.64
N ALA A 143 4.77 -14.40 -12.57
CA ALA A 143 5.86 -15.37 -12.61
C ALA A 143 6.70 -15.30 -11.32
N PHE A 144 7.05 -14.08 -10.87
CA PHE A 144 7.75 -13.86 -9.61
C PHE A 144 6.97 -14.41 -8.39
N MET A 145 5.66 -14.15 -8.28
CA MET A 145 4.84 -14.70 -7.19
C MET A 145 4.76 -16.23 -7.23
N ASN A 146 4.69 -16.82 -8.42
CA ASN A 146 4.71 -18.27 -8.58
C ASN A 146 6.09 -18.87 -8.24
N GLU A 147 7.18 -18.17 -8.57
CA GLU A 147 8.54 -18.55 -8.19
C GLU A 147 8.72 -18.51 -6.67
N LEU A 148 8.23 -17.45 -6.00
CA LEU A 148 8.18 -17.37 -4.53
C LEU A 148 7.45 -18.58 -3.93
N ALA A 149 6.26 -18.91 -4.44
CA ALA A 149 5.50 -20.06 -3.99
C ALA A 149 6.25 -21.38 -4.23
N SER A 150 6.94 -21.52 -5.36
CA SER A 150 7.73 -22.73 -5.66
C SER A 150 8.94 -22.86 -4.73
N ARG A 151 9.59 -21.75 -4.39
CA ARG A 151 10.81 -21.73 -3.58
C ARG A 151 10.52 -21.90 -2.09
N PHE A 152 9.40 -21.39 -1.61
CA PHE A 152 9.02 -21.38 -0.20
C PHE A 152 7.65 -22.06 0.01
N PRO A 153 7.60 -23.39 0.27
CA PRO A 153 6.35 -24.14 0.32
C PRO A 153 5.33 -23.64 1.35
N ASP A 154 5.78 -23.08 2.48
CA ASP A 154 4.87 -22.50 3.47
C ASP A 154 4.31 -21.13 3.01
N ALA A 155 5.10 -20.32 2.32
CA ALA A 155 4.61 -19.11 1.66
C ALA A 155 3.58 -19.44 0.56
N ALA A 156 3.79 -20.55 -0.16
CA ALA A 156 2.85 -21.03 -1.17
C ALA A 156 1.45 -21.25 -0.61
N LYS A 157 1.33 -21.77 0.62
CA LYS A 157 0.04 -21.98 1.29
C LYS A 157 -0.67 -20.66 1.56
N VAL A 158 0.07 -19.63 1.94
CA VAL A 158 -0.45 -18.27 2.18
C VAL A 158 -0.94 -17.65 0.89
N ILE A 159 -0.12 -17.68 -0.16
CA ILE A 159 -0.47 -17.18 -1.50
C ILE A 159 -1.71 -17.89 -2.04
N GLN A 160 -1.76 -19.23 -1.97
CA GLN A 160 -2.90 -20.00 -2.45
C GLN A 160 -4.17 -19.78 -1.61
N ALA A 161 -4.04 -19.52 -0.31
CA ALA A 161 -5.18 -19.17 0.52
C ALA A 161 -5.80 -17.84 0.06
N GLN A 162 -4.97 -16.81 -0.13
CA GLN A 162 -5.43 -15.52 -0.66
C GLN A 162 -6.09 -15.67 -2.03
N ARG A 163 -5.45 -16.39 -2.96
CA ARG A 163 -6.04 -16.63 -4.30
C ARG A 163 -7.40 -17.34 -4.27
N ARG A 164 -7.62 -18.23 -3.29
CA ARG A 164 -8.92 -18.90 -3.10
C ARG A 164 -9.95 -17.96 -2.49
N GLU A 165 -9.55 -17.10 -1.56
CA GLU A 165 -10.43 -16.13 -0.93
C GLU A 165 -10.87 -15.07 -1.94
N ASP A 166 -9.91 -14.45 -2.63
CA ASP A 166 -10.15 -13.39 -3.61
C ASP A 166 -10.65 -13.91 -4.96
N GLN A 167 -10.56 -15.23 -5.19
CA GLN A 167 -10.82 -15.89 -6.48
C GLN A 167 -9.98 -15.32 -7.64
N ARG A 168 -8.84 -14.69 -7.34
CA ARG A 168 -7.99 -13.91 -8.27
C ARG A 168 -6.53 -13.94 -7.81
N ILE A 169 -5.61 -13.52 -8.68
CA ILE A 169 -4.20 -13.27 -8.32
C ILE A 169 -4.06 -11.78 -8.04
N LEU A 170 -3.72 -11.42 -6.81
CA LEU A 170 -3.57 -10.03 -6.37
C LEU A 170 -2.19 -9.85 -5.72
N PRO A 171 -1.11 -9.65 -6.50
CA PRO A 171 0.25 -9.72 -5.99
C PRO A 171 0.54 -8.79 -4.81
N TYR A 172 0.00 -7.57 -4.79
CA TYR A 172 0.18 -6.65 -3.66
C TYR A 172 -0.51 -7.14 -2.37
N VAL A 173 -1.71 -7.71 -2.48
CA VAL A 173 -2.43 -8.33 -1.35
C VAL A 173 -1.69 -9.59 -0.88
N GLU A 174 -1.24 -10.41 -1.81
CA GLU A 174 -0.42 -11.59 -1.55
C GLU A 174 0.88 -11.21 -0.79
N MET A 175 1.60 -10.15 -1.21
CA MET A 175 2.77 -9.65 -0.49
C MET A 175 2.44 -9.16 0.92
N GLY A 176 1.29 -8.49 1.10
CA GLY A 176 0.77 -8.10 2.42
C GLY A 176 0.61 -9.31 3.36
N ALA A 177 0.00 -10.39 2.87
CA ALA A 177 -0.16 -11.62 3.63
C ALA A 177 1.18 -12.32 3.93
N LEU A 178 2.15 -12.22 3.02
CA LEU A 178 3.50 -12.76 3.22
C LEU A 178 4.27 -12.03 4.32
N ILE A 179 4.04 -10.72 4.55
CA ILE A 179 4.63 -10.01 5.69
C ILE A 179 4.16 -10.63 7.02
N LEU A 180 2.86 -10.87 7.17
CA LEU A 180 2.29 -11.45 8.39
C LEU A 180 2.83 -12.87 8.64
N TRP A 181 2.89 -13.67 7.59
CA TRP A 181 3.49 -15.00 7.64
C TRP A 181 4.97 -14.93 8.04
N LEU A 182 5.78 -14.10 7.37
CA LEU A 182 7.20 -13.97 7.64
C LEU A 182 7.46 -13.44 9.05
N GLY A 183 6.62 -12.53 9.55
CA GLY A 183 6.63 -12.07 10.93
C GLY A 183 6.37 -13.20 11.92
N SER A 184 5.41 -14.10 11.62
CA SER A 184 5.17 -15.30 12.43
C SER A 184 6.37 -16.26 12.42
N VAL A 185 7.03 -16.46 11.27
CA VAL A 185 8.23 -17.30 11.17
C VAL A 185 9.38 -16.66 11.95
N GLN A 186 9.55 -15.35 11.83
CA GLN A 186 10.56 -14.60 12.58
C GLN A 186 10.36 -14.73 14.09
N ALA A 187 9.13 -14.67 14.60
CA ALA A 187 8.88 -14.85 16.04
C ALA A 187 9.40 -16.21 16.56
N ARG A 188 9.34 -17.27 15.73
CA ARG A 188 9.80 -18.62 16.05
C ARG A 188 11.32 -18.76 16.05
N THR A 189 12.09 -17.78 15.56
CA THR A 189 13.56 -17.82 15.63
C THR A 189 14.09 -17.80 17.07
N ARG A 190 13.23 -17.44 18.03
CA ARG A 190 13.52 -17.46 19.48
C ARG A 190 13.29 -18.84 20.12
N GLU A 191 12.66 -19.77 19.42
CA GLU A 191 12.44 -21.12 19.91
C GLU A 191 13.77 -21.89 20.01
N PRO A 192 14.01 -22.66 21.08
CA PRO A 192 15.24 -23.42 21.23
C PRO A 192 15.32 -24.60 20.24
N GLY A 193 16.56 -24.93 19.85
CA GLY A 193 16.88 -26.09 19.04
C GLY A 193 16.48 -25.95 17.57
N THR A 194 16.23 -27.09 16.93
CA THR A 194 16.09 -27.19 15.46
C THR A 194 14.93 -26.38 14.88
N LEU A 195 13.91 -26.03 15.67
CA LEU A 195 12.78 -25.22 15.20
C LEU A 195 13.20 -23.76 14.96
N GLY A 196 13.87 -23.13 15.94
CA GLY A 196 14.36 -21.75 15.79
C GLY A 196 15.46 -21.62 14.75
N GLU A 197 16.34 -22.62 14.64
CA GLU A 197 17.36 -22.69 13.57
C GLU A 197 16.72 -22.71 12.18
N ARG A 198 15.72 -23.57 11.96
CA ARG A 198 14.99 -23.64 10.69
C ARG A 198 14.26 -22.34 10.39
N ALA A 199 13.59 -21.74 11.37
CA ALA A 199 12.92 -20.46 11.20
C ALA A 199 13.92 -19.35 10.79
N THR A 200 15.12 -19.36 11.37
CA THR A 200 16.18 -18.39 11.04
C THR A 200 16.64 -18.54 9.59
N VAL A 201 16.85 -19.77 9.12
CA VAL A 201 17.21 -20.06 7.72
C VAL A 201 16.11 -19.59 6.78
N VAL A 202 14.85 -19.92 7.06
CA VAL A 202 13.72 -19.51 6.21
C VAL A 202 13.61 -17.99 6.10
N VAL A 203 13.71 -17.26 7.22
CA VAL A 203 13.62 -15.80 7.21
C VAL A 203 14.75 -15.18 6.38
N ARG A 204 15.98 -15.64 6.57
CA ARG A 204 17.13 -15.14 5.81
C ARG A 204 17.01 -15.45 4.33
N ASP A 205 16.75 -16.71 3.97
CA ASP A 205 16.64 -17.14 2.58
C ASP A 205 15.52 -16.40 1.84
N PHE A 206 14.40 -16.12 2.52
CA PHE A 206 13.30 -15.35 1.94
C PHE A 206 13.68 -13.89 1.70
N LEU A 207 14.27 -13.24 2.70
CA LEU A 207 14.69 -11.83 2.58
C LEU A 207 15.82 -11.65 1.56
N ASP A 208 16.80 -12.55 1.53
CA ASP A 208 17.90 -12.52 0.56
C ASP A 208 17.39 -12.71 -0.87
N TYR A 209 16.38 -13.56 -1.05
CA TYR A 209 15.74 -13.72 -2.36
C TYR A 209 14.98 -12.46 -2.79
N LEU A 210 14.25 -11.81 -1.88
CA LEU A 210 13.61 -10.52 -2.18
C LEU A 210 14.64 -9.44 -2.51
N GLU A 211 15.73 -9.34 -1.75
CA GLU A 211 16.83 -8.38 -2.01
C GLU A 211 17.41 -8.58 -3.42
N HIS A 212 17.66 -9.84 -3.81
CA HIS A 212 18.16 -10.15 -5.14
C HIS A 212 17.23 -9.67 -6.26
N GLN A 213 15.93 -9.91 -6.09
CA GLN A 213 14.89 -9.49 -7.05
C GLN A 213 14.67 -7.97 -6.99
N PHE A 214 14.90 -7.34 -5.84
CA PHE A 214 14.83 -5.90 -5.68
C PHE A 214 16.01 -5.18 -6.35
N GLU A 215 17.19 -5.79 -6.38
CA GLU A 215 18.36 -5.25 -7.07
C GLU A 215 18.30 -5.46 -8.60
N GLY A 216 18.06 -6.71 -9.03
CA GLY A 216 18.21 -7.13 -10.42
C GLY A 216 16.90 -7.32 -11.19
N GLY A 217 15.76 -7.22 -10.52
CA GLY A 217 14.45 -7.48 -11.12
C GLY A 217 13.96 -6.35 -12.03
N ASP A 218 12.96 -6.71 -12.84
CA ASP A 218 12.20 -5.74 -13.65
C ASP A 218 11.62 -4.61 -12.78
N ALA A 219 11.38 -3.45 -13.38
CA ALA A 219 10.72 -2.33 -12.72
C ALA A 219 9.42 -2.72 -12.00
N ASP A 220 8.61 -3.60 -12.58
CA ASP A 220 7.34 -4.05 -11.97
C ASP A 220 7.58 -4.90 -10.72
N ILE A 221 8.58 -5.79 -10.73
CA ILE A 221 8.95 -6.62 -9.57
C ILE A 221 9.52 -5.74 -8.45
N ARG A 222 10.41 -4.80 -8.81
CA ARG A 222 10.96 -3.84 -7.84
C ARG A 222 9.86 -2.99 -7.22
N ASN A 223 8.89 -2.55 -8.01
CA ASN A 223 7.73 -1.81 -7.52
C ASN A 223 6.85 -2.66 -6.59
N LEU A 224 6.60 -3.94 -6.94
CA LEU A 224 5.89 -4.86 -6.06
C LEU A 224 6.60 -5.06 -4.71
N ILE A 225 7.93 -5.22 -4.71
CA ILE A 225 8.69 -5.38 -3.46
C ILE A 225 8.70 -4.08 -2.66
N ALA A 226 8.94 -2.93 -3.30
CA ALA A 226 8.91 -1.62 -2.65
C ALA A 226 7.56 -1.37 -1.95
N VAL A 227 6.47 -1.41 -2.72
CA VAL A 227 5.15 -1.05 -2.21
C VAL A 227 4.51 -2.20 -1.44
N GLY A 228 4.45 -3.39 -2.03
CA GLY A 228 3.76 -4.55 -1.45
C GLY A 228 4.46 -5.14 -0.23
N PHE A 229 5.79 -5.05 -0.14
CA PHE A 229 6.54 -5.60 0.99
C PHE A 229 7.11 -4.53 1.91
N LEU A 230 7.91 -3.59 1.38
CA LEU A 230 8.65 -2.66 2.23
C LEU A 230 7.75 -1.59 2.85
N GLU A 231 6.83 -0.97 2.10
CA GLU A 231 5.83 -0.06 2.69
C GLU A 231 4.87 -0.82 3.61
N GLY A 232 4.42 -2.01 3.21
CA GLY A 232 3.59 -2.88 4.04
C GLY A 232 4.24 -3.21 5.39
N LEU A 233 5.54 -3.52 5.39
CA LEU A 233 6.30 -3.75 6.61
C LEU A 233 6.50 -2.46 7.42
N GLY A 234 6.57 -1.31 6.73
CA GLY A 234 6.53 0.04 7.32
C GLY A 234 5.25 0.29 8.12
N LEU A 235 4.10 -0.12 7.58
CA LEU A 235 2.78 0.00 8.20
C LEU A 235 2.64 -0.81 9.49
N THR A 236 3.23 -2.01 9.53
CA THR A 236 3.21 -2.91 10.70
C THR A 236 4.39 -2.67 11.64
N LYS A 237 4.87 -1.41 11.75
CA LYS A 237 6.13 -1.07 12.46
C LYS A 237 6.19 -1.53 13.91
N ASP A 238 5.06 -1.49 14.59
CA ASP A 238 4.97 -1.83 16.01
C ASP A 238 4.81 -3.34 16.21
N GLU A 239 4.47 -4.08 15.14
CA GLU A 239 4.20 -5.52 15.19
C GLU A 239 5.46 -6.36 14.90
N TYR A 240 6.31 -5.92 13.95
CA TYR A 240 7.47 -6.71 13.51
C TYR A 240 8.82 -5.94 13.51
N PRO A 241 9.23 -5.29 14.61
CA PRO A 241 10.49 -4.55 14.67
C PRO A 241 11.73 -5.44 14.43
N ALA A 242 11.67 -6.70 14.87
CA ALA A 242 12.77 -7.66 14.69
C ALA A 242 12.90 -8.14 13.24
N LEU A 243 11.78 -8.30 12.51
CA LEU A 243 11.82 -8.62 11.08
C LEU A 243 12.44 -7.48 10.27
N ARG A 244 12.09 -6.22 10.60
CA ARG A 244 12.68 -5.05 9.94
C ARG A 244 14.20 -4.96 10.15
N ALA A 245 14.68 -5.27 11.35
CA ALA A 245 16.10 -5.27 11.64
C ALA A 245 16.90 -6.32 10.84
N LEU A 246 16.22 -7.29 10.23
CA LEU A 246 16.82 -8.32 9.38
C LEU A 246 16.80 -7.97 7.89
N LEU A 247 16.25 -6.81 7.49
CA LEU A 247 16.23 -6.40 6.10
C LEU A 247 17.66 -6.35 5.52
N PRO A 248 17.90 -6.97 4.34
CA PRO A 248 19.19 -6.90 3.67
C PRO A 248 19.54 -5.46 3.23
N PRO A 249 20.80 -5.17 2.87
CA PRO A 249 21.31 -3.80 2.80
C PRO A 249 20.53 -2.84 1.89
N ARG A 250 20.09 -3.24 0.69
CA ARG A 250 19.39 -2.33 -0.24
C ARG A 250 17.93 -2.15 0.13
N MET A 251 17.24 -3.22 0.51
CA MET A 251 15.89 -3.14 1.08
C MET A 251 15.88 -2.29 2.35
N SER A 252 16.89 -2.47 3.22
CA SER A 252 17.11 -1.66 4.41
C SER A 252 17.43 -0.21 4.04
N ALA A 253 18.29 0.02 3.03
CA ALA A 253 18.61 1.37 2.56
C ALA A 253 17.42 2.06 1.88
N TRP A 254 16.59 1.35 1.13
CA TRP A 254 15.36 1.86 0.55
C TRP A 254 14.41 2.26 1.68
N HIS A 255 14.17 1.32 2.60
CA HIS A 255 13.36 1.54 3.78
C HIS A 255 13.95 2.68 4.62
N ALA A 256 15.28 2.86 4.68
CA ALA A 256 16.03 3.92 5.34
C ALA A 256 15.96 5.28 4.62
N SER A 257 15.94 5.28 3.30
CA SER A 257 15.93 6.49 2.47
C SER A 257 14.57 7.19 2.49
N ASP A 258 13.50 6.43 2.70
CA ASP A 258 12.20 6.96 3.10
C ASP A 258 12.20 7.52 4.53
N LEU A 259 13.24 7.23 5.34
CA LEU A 259 13.38 7.74 6.71
C LEU A 259 13.97 9.15 6.80
N GLY A 260 14.42 9.75 5.68
CA GLY A 260 15.06 11.07 5.70
C GLY A 260 16.46 11.11 6.34
N ASP A 261 17.00 9.97 6.76
CA ASP A 261 18.34 9.85 7.33
C ASP A 261 19.39 9.68 6.21
N GLY A 262 19.65 10.74 5.47
CA GLY A 262 20.94 10.93 4.80
C GLY A 262 21.88 11.71 5.72
N PRO A 263 23.21 11.44 5.72
CA PRO A 263 24.17 12.26 6.47
C PRO A 263 24.12 13.74 6.07
#